data_AF-A0A292RZ19-F1
#
_entry.id   AF-A0A292RZ19-F1
#
_cell.length_a   1.000
_cell.length_b   1.000
_cell.length_c   1.000
_cell.angle_alpha   90.00
_cell.angle_beta   90.00
_cell.angle_gamma   90.00
#
_symmetry.space_group_name_H-M   'P 1'
#
loop_
_entity.id
_entity.type
_entity.pdbx_description
1 polymer ?
#
loop_
_entity_poly.entity_id
_entity_poly.type
_entity_poly.pdbx_seq_one_letter_code
_entity_poly.pdbx_strand_id
1 'polypeptide(L)'
;MDTFSIKVNDNIKKQLLFFSLCVLVVFAGCRWSSYEVGYDIAIFDYGTYKNIYNSPLSIFNFLSEYASSDLEIQSQEIGYVFYSSLCHLLLGENFNLYLLFTNFILIVLFYKSLKRNEINTALFYLFFFLASRLYLQYNFILLRQAIAMSIIWMWAFPLLLKGEKIKFILVVFVAATFHFTAII
;
A
#
# COMPACT_ATOMS: atom_id res chain seq x y z
N MET A 1 -5.54 -30.38 2.49
CA MET A 1 -5.30 -31.14 1.24
C MET A 1 -5.57 -30.18 0.09
N ASP A 2 -4.58 -29.91 -0.76
CA ASP A 2 -4.76 -29.03 -1.93
C ASP A 2 -5.81 -29.62 -2.86
N THR A 3 -6.87 -28.86 -3.14
CA THR A 3 -7.92 -29.24 -4.10
C THR A 3 -7.46 -29.14 -5.56
N PHE A 4 -6.31 -28.52 -5.83
CA PHE A 4 -5.70 -28.48 -7.17
C PHE A 4 -4.18 -28.55 -7.06
N SER A 5 -3.64 -29.76 -7.19
CA SER A 5 -2.20 -29.99 -7.37
C SER A 5 -1.79 -29.63 -8.80
N ILE A 6 -1.76 -28.33 -9.12
CA ILE A 6 -1.18 -27.87 -10.37
C ILE A 6 0.33 -28.19 -10.31
N LYS A 7 0.75 -29.24 -11.03
CA LYS A 7 2.15 -29.64 -11.19
C LYS A 7 2.88 -28.69 -12.14
N VAL A 8 2.97 -27.41 -11.78
CA VAL A 8 3.87 -26.47 -12.46
C VAL A 8 5.24 -26.55 -11.78
N ASN A 9 6.31 -26.58 -12.56
CA ASN A 9 7.68 -26.54 -12.06
C ASN A 9 7.89 -25.27 -11.21
N ASP A 10 8.54 -25.39 -10.05
CA ASP A 10 8.75 -24.26 -9.13
C ASP A 10 9.51 -23.09 -9.76
N ASN A 11 10.38 -23.33 -10.74
CA ASN A 11 11.02 -22.26 -11.51
C ASN A 11 10.02 -21.50 -12.38
N ILE A 12 9.09 -22.20 -13.03
CA ILE A 12 8.03 -21.58 -13.84
C ILE A 12 7.07 -20.79 -12.95
N LYS A 13 6.75 -21.31 -11.76
CA LYS A 13 5.94 -20.57 -10.77
C LYS A 13 6.62 -19.26 -10.34
N LYS A 14 7.94 -19.29 -10.07
CA LYS A 14 8.72 -18.08 -9.74
C LYS A 14 8.77 -17.09 -10.89
N GLN A 15 8.93 -17.57 -12.13
CA GLN A 15 8.92 -16.71 -13.32
C GLN A 15 7.56 -16.07 -13.55
N LEU A 16 6.47 -16.82 -13.42
CA LEU A 16 5.10 -16.29 -13.51
C LEU A 16 4.79 -15.28 -12.43
N LEU A 17 5.29 -15.50 -11.20
CA LEU A 17 5.17 -14.55 -10.11
C LEU A 17 5.93 -13.26 -10.43
N PHE A 18 7.20 -13.36 -10.84
CA PHE A 18 8.01 -12.21 -11.21
C PHE A 18 7.38 -11.43 -12.37
N PHE A 19 6.93 -12.12 -13.40
CA PHE A 19 6.23 -11.51 -14.53
C PHE A 19 4.95 -10.79 -14.07
N SER A 20 4.12 -11.45 -13.25
CA SER A 20 2.93 -10.84 -12.67
C SER A 20 3.28 -9.61 -11.83
N LEU A 21 4.31 -9.68 -10.98
CA LEU A 21 4.81 -8.56 -10.19
C LEU A 21 5.19 -7.37 -11.08
N CYS A 22 5.93 -7.61 -12.17
CA CYS A 22 6.29 -6.58 -13.13
C CYS A 22 5.06 -5.97 -13.81
N VAL A 23 4.11 -6.80 -14.25
CA VAL A 23 2.85 -6.32 -14.86
C VAL A 23 2.05 -5.48 -13.86
N LEU A 24 1.92 -5.92 -12.61
CA LEU A 24 1.21 -5.19 -11.56
C LEU A 24 1.87 -3.83 -11.28
N VAL A 25 3.20 -3.79 -11.18
CA VAL A 25 3.97 -2.56 -10.96
C VAL A 25 3.80 -1.58 -12.13
N VAL A 26 3.89 -2.08 -13.36
CA VAL A 26 3.73 -1.25 -14.57
C VAL A 26 2.29 -0.76 -14.72
N PHE A 27 1.27 -1.61 -14.58
CA PHE A 27 -0.12 -1.17 -14.70
C PHE A 27 -0.58 -0.25 -13.55
N ALA A 28 0.03 -0.37 -12.37
CA ALA A 28 -0.27 0.52 -11.24
C ALA A 28 0.45 1.87 -11.34
N GLY A 29 1.70 1.90 -11.84
CA GLY A 29 2.53 3.10 -11.88
C GLY A 29 2.58 3.84 -13.22
N CYS A 30 2.27 3.19 -14.35
CA CYS A 30 2.31 3.80 -15.68
C CYS A 30 0.93 4.33 -16.12
N ARG A 31 0.22 5.04 -15.23
CA ARG A 31 -0.93 5.88 -15.62
C ARG A 31 -0.45 7.20 -16.21
N TRP A 32 0.40 7.12 -17.24
CA TRP A 32 0.80 8.26 -18.05
C TRP A 32 -0.32 8.58 -19.04
N SER A 33 -1.47 8.98 -18.49
CA SER A 33 -2.58 9.53 -19.24
C SER A 33 -2.35 11.03 -19.36
N SER A 34 -2.60 11.59 -20.55
CA SER A 34 -2.66 13.04 -20.76
C SER A 34 -3.86 13.69 -20.05
N TYR A 35 -4.84 12.89 -19.60
CA TYR A 35 -5.92 13.35 -18.72
C TYR A 35 -5.48 13.27 -17.26
N GLU A 36 -5.66 14.37 -16.54
CA GLU A 36 -5.39 14.41 -15.11
C GLU A 36 -6.56 13.75 -14.37
N VAL A 37 -6.42 12.44 -14.12
CA VAL A 37 -7.32 11.71 -13.22
C VAL A 37 -7.33 12.46 -11.87
N GLY A 38 -8.52 12.86 -11.39
CA GLY A 38 -8.68 13.74 -10.22
C GLY A 38 -9.16 15.15 -10.55
N TYR A 39 -8.78 15.74 -11.69
CA TYR A 39 -9.29 17.03 -12.18
C TYR A 39 -10.31 16.86 -13.32
N ASP A 40 -10.01 16.00 -14.30
CA ASP A 40 -10.87 15.79 -15.49
C ASP A 40 -11.91 14.67 -15.30
N ILE A 41 -11.62 13.73 -14.40
CA ILE A 41 -12.49 12.60 -14.06
C ILE A 41 -12.51 12.49 -12.53
N ALA A 42 -13.67 12.73 -11.93
CA ALA A 42 -13.86 12.72 -10.48
C ALA A 42 -13.75 11.30 -9.91
N ILE A 43 -12.53 10.83 -9.69
CA ILE A 43 -12.23 9.70 -8.81
C ILE A 43 -11.84 10.32 -7.47
N PHE A 44 -12.83 10.46 -6.59
CA PHE A 44 -12.85 11.35 -5.42
C PHE A 44 -11.57 11.28 -4.56
N ASP A 45 -11.08 10.08 -4.27
CA ASP A 45 -9.90 9.91 -3.42
C ASP A 45 -8.57 10.14 -4.16
N TYR A 46 -8.52 9.93 -5.48
CA TYR A 46 -7.29 10.06 -6.25
C TYR A 46 -6.83 11.52 -6.37
N GLY A 47 -7.76 12.45 -6.59
CA GLY A 47 -7.48 13.89 -6.60
C GLY A 47 -6.93 14.35 -5.25
N THR A 48 -7.57 13.91 -4.16
CA THR A 48 -7.12 14.16 -2.79
C THR A 48 -5.69 13.67 -2.54
N TYR A 49 -5.34 12.45 -2.97
CA TYR A 49 -3.98 11.94 -2.83
C TYR A 49 -2.94 12.75 -3.63
N LYS A 50 -3.29 13.21 -4.83
CA LYS A 50 -2.42 14.06 -5.64
C LYS A 50 -2.22 15.42 -4.98
N ASN A 51 -3.28 16.04 -4.46
CA ASN A 51 -3.21 17.31 -3.76
C ASN A 51 -2.32 17.23 -2.52
N ILE A 52 -2.50 16.21 -1.69
CA ILE A 52 -1.68 16.02 -0.49
C ILE A 52 -0.22 15.75 -0.85
N TYR A 53 0.04 15.00 -1.92
CA TYR A 53 1.41 14.77 -2.39
C TYR A 53 2.06 16.03 -2.94
N ASN A 54 1.31 16.89 -3.63
CA ASN A 54 1.81 18.13 -4.21
C ASN A 54 1.89 19.28 -3.20
N SER A 55 1.31 19.11 -2.00
CA SER A 55 1.40 20.04 -0.88
C SER A 55 2.17 19.41 0.29
N PRO A 56 3.46 19.07 0.11
CA PRO A 56 4.24 18.38 1.13
C PRO A 56 4.51 19.29 2.33
N LEU A 57 4.50 18.70 3.53
CA LEU A 57 4.96 19.36 4.75
C LEU A 57 6.45 19.09 4.96
N SER A 58 7.16 20.04 5.57
CA SER A 58 8.55 19.85 5.95
C SER A 58 8.70 18.72 6.95
N ILE A 59 9.53 17.72 6.63
CA ILE A 59 9.79 16.57 7.51
C ILE A 59 10.42 16.99 8.84
N PHE A 60 11.24 18.04 8.84
CA PHE A 60 11.94 18.50 10.05
C PHE A 60 11.01 19.25 11.02
N ASN A 61 9.95 19.88 10.51
CA ASN A 61 8.98 20.65 11.29
C ASN A 61 7.56 20.08 11.15
N PHE A 62 7.45 18.77 10.90
CA PHE A 62 6.22 18.16 10.41
C PHE A 62 5.01 18.38 11.33
N LEU A 63 5.19 18.18 12.65
CA LEU A 63 4.08 18.30 13.59
C LEU A 63 3.53 19.73 13.68
N SER A 64 4.41 20.74 13.65
CA SER A 64 3.99 22.14 13.65
C SER A 64 3.29 22.51 12.35
N GLU A 65 3.83 22.08 11.21
CA GLU A 65 3.23 22.38 9.91
C GLU A 65 1.90 21.66 9.70
N TYR A 66 1.77 20.42 10.18
CA TYR A 66 0.51 19.68 10.17
C TYR A 66 -0.55 20.40 11.00
N ALA A 67 -0.21 20.86 12.20
CA ALA A 67 -1.13 21.59 13.07
C ALA A 67 -1.59 22.94 12.50
N SER A 68 -0.77 23.58 11.67
CA SER A 68 -1.11 24.85 10.99
C SER A 68 -1.64 24.67 9.56
N SER A 69 -1.75 23.44 9.06
CA SER A 69 -2.17 23.15 7.68
C SER A 69 -3.68 23.32 7.47
N ASP A 70 -4.10 23.40 6.21
CA ASP A 70 -5.50 23.52 5.83
C ASP A 70 -6.31 22.27 6.21
N LEU A 71 -7.64 22.44 6.30
CA LEU A 71 -8.59 21.37 6.65
C LEU A 71 -8.47 20.14 5.73
N GLU A 72 -8.10 20.34 4.46
CA GLU A 72 -7.89 19.23 3.52
C GLU A 72 -6.77 18.30 4.01
N ILE A 73 -5.65 18.84 4.49
CA ILE A 73 -4.52 18.06 5.02
C ILE A 73 -4.86 17.49 6.41
N GLN A 74 -5.46 18.31 7.29
CA GLN A 74 -5.80 17.87 8.65
C GLN A 74 -6.88 16.78 8.70
N SER A 75 -7.73 16.69 7.67
CA SER A 75 -8.75 15.64 7.54
C SER A 75 -8.21 14.24 7.23
N GLN A 76 -6.91 14.13 6.96
CA GLN A 76 -6.24 12.91 6.52
C GLN A 76 -5.46 12.30 7.67
N GLU A 77 -5.19 11.00 7.64
CA GLU A 77 -4.42 10.39 8.72
C GLU A 77 -2.96 10.86 8.68
N ILE A 78 -2.46 11.29 9.85
CA ILE A 78 -1.16 11.92 10.02
C ILE A 78 0.03 11.11 9.47
N GLY A 79 -0.02 9.78 9.60
CA GLY A 79 1.01 8.89 9.09
C GLY A 79 1.05 8.84 7.57
N TYR A 80 -0.11 8.93 6.91
CA TYR A 80 -0.19 9.06 5.47
C TYR A 80 0.39 10.39 5.00
N VAL A 81 0.03 11.52 5.64
CA VAL A 81 0.57 12.84 5.27
C VAL A 81 2.10 12.88 5.45
N PHE A 82 2.62 12.30 6.54
CA PHE A 82 4.05 12.18 6.77
C PHE A 82 4.73 11.35 5.68
N TYR A 83 4.18 10.18 5.36
CA TYR A 83 4.70 9.30 4.30
C TYR A 83 4.69 9.99 2.93
N SER A 84 3.60 10.67 2.60
CA SER A 84 3.46 11.43 1.35
C SER A 84 4.52 12.52 1.25
N SER A 85 4.69 13.32 2.30
CA SER A 85 5.69 14.39 2.38
C SER A 85 7.11 13.83 2.28
N LEU A 86 7.38 12.68 2.89
CA LEU A 86 8.69 12.03 2.83
C LEU A 86 8.97 11.50 1.42
N CYS A 87 7.97 10.91 0.76
CA CYS A 87 8.10 10.47 -0.62
C CYS A 87 8.27 11.66 -1.57
N HIS A 88 7.62 12.79 -1.33
CA HIS A 88 7.84 14.01 -2.11
C HIS A 88 9.29 14.48 -1.98
N LEU A 89 9.84 14.50 -0.76
CA LEU A 89 11.26 14.85 -0.54
C LEU A 89 12.22 13.92 -1.30
N LEU A 90 11.90 12.63 -1.42
CA LEU A 90 12.75 11.62 -2.07
C LEU A 90 12.57 11.54 -3.60
N LEU A 91 11.36 11.78 -4.09
CA LEU A 91 10.94 11.48 -5.47
C LEU A 91 10.59 12.76 -6.28
N GLY A 92 10.57 13.93 -5.63
CA GLY A 92 10.20 15.21 -6.21
C GLY A 92 8.70 15.34 -6.46
N GLU A 93 8.32 16.20 -7.40
CA GLU A 93 6.92 16.53 -7.71
C GLU A 93 6.21 15.44 -8.55
N ASN A 94 6.87 14.33 -8.86
CA ASN A 94 6.32 13.32 -9.76
C ASN A 94 5.39 12.34 -9.03
N PHE A 95 4.10 12.68 -8.97
CA PHE A 95 3.07 11.86 -8.35
C PHE A 95 2.98 10.43 -8.91
N ASN A 96 3.19 10.24 -10.23
CA ASN A 96 3.16 8.92 -10.83
C ASN A 96 4.33 8.04 -10.35
N LEU A 97 5.51 8.65 -10.17
CA LEU A 97 6.67 7.96 -9.63
C LEU A 97 6.46 7.59 -8.16
N TYR A 98 5.79 8.46 -7.39
CA TYR A 98 5.31 8.13 -6.05
C TYR A 98 4.35 6.94 -6.03
N LEU A 99 3.34 6.91 -6.90
CA LEU A 99 2.42 5.78 -7.00
C LEU A 99 3.15 4.48 -7.38
N LEU A 100 4.05 4.54 -8.36
CA LEU A 100 4.87 3.40 -8.77
C LEU A 100 5.70 2.85 -7.60
N PHE A 101 6.40 3.74 -6.88
CA PHE A 101 7.22 3.40 -5.73
C PHE A 101 6.39 2.79 -4.59
N THR A 102 5.27 3.42 -4.26
CA THR A 102 4.36 2.95 -3.22
C THR A 102 3.82 1.56 -3.57
N ASN A 103 3.30 1.37 -4.79
CA ASN A 103 2.81 0.07 -5.24
C ASN A 103 3.89 -1.02 -5.21
N PHE A 104 5.11 -0.69 -5.62
CA PHE A 104 6.22 -1.62 -5.54
C PHE A 104 6.49 -2.07 -4.10
N ILE A 105 6.55 -1.14 -3.14
CA ILE A 105 6.72 -1.47 -1.71
C ILE A 105 5.60 -2.39 -1.24
N LEU A 106 4.36 -2.04 -1.53
CA LEU A 106 3.19 -2.74 -1.04
C LEU A 106 3.12 -4.18 -1.55
N ILE A 107 3.41 -4.37 -2.83
CA ILE A 107 3.52 -5.68 -3.46
C ILE A 107 4.62 -6.52 -2.79
N VAL A 108 5.79 -5.92 -2.53
CA VAL A 108 6.91 -6.62 -1.85
C VAL A 108 6.54 -6.99 -0.42
N LEU A 109 5.91 -6.09 0.34
CA LEU A 109 5.45 -6.34 1.70
C LEU A 109 4.39 -7.43 1.73
N PHE A 110 3.46 -7.41 0.79
CA PHE A 110 2.42 -8.42 0.66
C PHE A 110 3.02 -9.80 0.37
N TYR A 111 3.93 -9.90 -0.60
CA TYR A 111 4.67 -11.14 -0.87
C TYR A 111 5.40 -11.67 0.37
N LYS A 112 6.12 -10.78 1.08
CA LYS A 112 6.84 -11.14 2.32
C LYS A 112 5.90 -11.58 3.43
N SER A 113 4.76 -10.92 3.60
CA SER A 113 3.74 -11.28 4.59
C SER A 113 3.23 -12.69 4.34
N LEU A 114 2.82 -13.00 3.11
CA LEU A 114 2.31 -14.32 2.76
C LEU A 114 3.34 -15.42 3.03
N LYS A 115 4.63 -15.16 2.70
CA LYS A 115 5.74 -16.09 2.99
C LYS A 115 5.98 -16.26 4.50
N ARG A 116 5.92 -15.18 5.27
CA ARG A 116 6.15 -15.17 6.72
C ARG A 116 5.05 -15.90 7.49
N ASN A 117 3.83 -15.91 6.97
CA ASN A 117 2.67 -16.57 7.56
C ASN A 117 2.51 -18.04 7.12
N GLU A 118 3.52 -18.63 6.46
CA GLU A 118 3.56 -20.05 6.06
C GLU A 118 2.31 -20.50 5.28
N ILE A 119 1.70 -19.61 4.50
CA ILE A 119 0.50 -19.94 3.71
C ILE A 119 0.85 -20.98 2.66
N ASN A 120 0.05 -22.05 2.58
CA ASN A 120 0.24 -23.15 1.65
C ASN A 120 0.34 -22.65 0.19
N THR A 121 1.20 -23.26 -0.62
CA THR A 121 1.68 -22.71 -1.90
C THR A 121 0.57 -22.44 -2.91
N ALA A 122 -0.48 -23.26 -2.99
CA ALA A 122 -1.61 -23.04 -3.90
C ALA A 122 -2.51 -21.87 -3.44
N LEU A 123 -2.82 -21.79 -2.15
CA LEU A 123 -3.57 -20.68 -1.56
C LEU A 123 -2.76 -19.38 -1.61
N PHE A 124 -1.43 -19.46 -1.49
CA PHE A 124 -0.53 -18.33 -1.69
C PHE A 124 -0.70 -17.72 -3.07
N TYR A 125 -0.68 -18.52 -4.15
CA TYR A 125 -0.87 -17.99 -5.49
C TYR A 125 -2.29 -17.45 -5.69
N LEU A 126 -3.31 -18.14 -5.21
CA LEU A 126 -4.70 -17.69 -5.35
C LEU A 126 -4.96 -16.38 -4.60
N PHE A 127 -4.56 -16.27 -3.33
CA PHE A 127 -4.64 -15.04 -2.56
C PHE A 127 -3.74 -13.96 -3.13
N PHE A 128 -2.56 -14.31 -3.63
CA PHE A 128 -1.68 -13.34 -4.25
C PHE A 128 -2.34 -12.69 -5.47
N PHE A 129 -2.93 -13.48 -6.37
CA PHE A 129 -3.63 -12.96 -7.54
C PHE A 129 -4.94 -12.23 -7.20
N LEU A 130 -5.74 -12.77 -6.28
CA LEU A 130 -7.01 -12.16 -5.87
C LEU A 130 -6.77 -10.84 -5.13
N ALA A 131 -5.85 -10.83 -4.16
CA ALA A 131 -5.47 -9.64 -3.46
C ALA A 131 -4.77 -8.67 -4.41
N SER A 132 -3.82 -9.08 -5.26
CA SER A 132 -3.20 -8.15 -6.23
C SER A 132 -4.23 -7.53 -7.16
N ARG A 133 -5.24 -8.27 -7.62
CA ARG A 133 -6.34 -7.74 -8.44
C ARG A 133 -7.20 -6.74 -7.66
N LEU A 134 -7.66 -7.11 -6.45
CA LEU A 134 -8.45 -6.23 -5.59
C LEU A 134 -7.63 -5.00 -5.19
N TYR A 135 -6.36 -5.18 -4.89
CA TYR A 135 -5.40 -4.16 -4.48
C TYR A 135 -5.07 -3.22 -5.62
N LEU A 136 -4.97 -3.71 -6.87
CA LEU A 136 -4.92 -2.85 -8.04
C LEU A 136 -6.21 -2.04 -8.13
N GLN A 137 -7.36 -2.70 -8.07
CA GLN A 137 -8.67 -2.05 -8.15
C GLN A 137 -8.89 -1.02 -7.02
N TYR A 138 -8.34 -1.25 -5.83
CA TYR A 138 -8.45 -0.39 -4.66
C TYR A 138 -7.32 0.62 -4.51
N ASN A 139 -6.10 0.45 -5.03
CA ASN A 139 -5.11 1.55 -5.04
C ASN A 139 -5.57 2.75 -5.86
N PHE A 140 -6.55 2.52 -6.73
CA PHE A 140 -7.23 3.57 -7.49
C PHE A 140 -8.16 4.45 -6.65
N ILE A 141 -8.51 4.03 -5.41
CA ILE A 141 -9.50 4.69 -4.53
C ILE A 141 -9.02 4.77 -3.06
N LEU A 142 -8.40 3.73 -2.50
CA LEU A 142 -8.13 3.52 -1.07
C LEU A 142 -6.62 3.30 -0.77
N LEU A 143 -5.73 4.15 -1.32
CA LEU A 143 -4.27 4.07 -1.12
C LEU A 143 -3.88 3.96 0.36
N ARG A 144 -4.51 4.78 1.21
CA ARG A 144 -4.32 4.81 2.66
C ARG A 144 -4.62 3.46 3.33
N GLN A 145 -5.76 2.87 3.00
CA GLN A 145 -6.17 1.54 3.48
C GLN A 145 -5.21 0.45 2.98
N ALA A 146 -4.72 0.58 1.75
CA ALA A 146 -3.77 -0.34 1.13
C ALA A 146 -2.45 -0.39 1.92
N ILE A 147 -1.96 0.77 2.38
CA ILE A 147 -0.76 0.88 3.23
C ILE A 147 -1.03 0.27 4.61
N ALA A 148 -2.13 0.65 5.26
CA ALA A 148 -2.49 0.13 6.58
C ALA A 148 -2.61 -1.40 6.59
N MET A 149 -3.27 -1.98 5.58
CA MET A 149 -3.39 -3.43 5.41
C MET A 149 -2.03 -4.11 5.27
N SER A 150 -1.11 -3.53 4.49
CA SER A 150 0.24 -4.08 4.34
C SER A 150 0.99 -4.11 5.66
N ILE A 151 0.81 -3.09 6.52
CA ILE A 151 1.40 -3.05 7.86
C ILE A 151 0.84 -4.17 8.74
N ILE A 152 -0.48 -4.30 8.78
CA ILE A 152 -1.16 -5.34 9.58
C ILE A 152 -0.72 -6.74 9.15
N TRP A 153 -0.75 -7.02 7.85
CA TRP A 153 -0.42 -8.33 7.32
C TRP A 153 1.05 -8.71 7.52
N MET A 154 1.96 -7.76 7.34
CA MET A 154 3.39 -8.03 7.43
C MET A 154 3.89 -8.18 8.88
N TRP A 155 3.34 -7.38 9.80
CA TRP A 155 3.87 -7.28 11.16
C TRP A 155 2.85 -7.65 12.24
N ALA A 156 1.60 -7.17 12.17
CA ALA A 156 0.63 -7.41 13.24
C ALA A 156 0.20 -8.89 13.27
N PHE A 157 -0.20 -9.44 12.12
CA PHE A 157 -0.72 -10.81 12.05
C PHE A 157 0.27 -11.88 12.56
N PRO A 158 1.57 -11.86 12.19
CA PRO A 158 2.55 -12.77 12.78
C PRO A 158 2.70 -12.63 14.30
N LEU A 159 2.60 -11.41 14.84
CA LEU A 159 2.71 -11.17 16.29
C LEU A 159 1.49 -11.70 17.04
N LEU A 160 0.31 -11.59 16.43
CA LEU A 160 -0.92 -12.17 16.96
C LEU A 160 -0.80 -13.70 17.07
N LEU A 161 -0.32 -14.35 16.00
CA LEU A 161 -0.10 -15.81 15.98
C LEU A 161 0.93 -16.26 17.03
N LYS A 162 1.92 -15.42 17.34
CA LYS A 162 2.92 -15.67 18.39
C LYS A 162 2.44 -15.35 19.81
N GLY A 163 1.22 -14.81 19.96
CA GLY A 163 0.68 -14.40 21.27
C GLY A 163 1.31 -13.12 21.84
N GLU A 164 2.07 -12.35 21.05
CA GLU A 164 2.75 -11.13 21.48
C GLU A 164 1.80 -9.92 21.47
N LYS A 165 0.79 -9.95 22.36
CA LYS A 165 -0.35 -9.01 22.38
C LYS A 165 0.04 -7.53 22.41
N ILE A 166 1.02 -7.15 23.24
CA ILE A 166 1.46 -5.75 23.35
C ILE A 166 2.05 -5.26 22.03
N LYS A 167 2.93 -6.05 21.41
CA LYS A 167 3.56 -5.68 20.14
C LYS A 167 2.54 -5.66 19.01
N PHE A 168 1.59 -6.59 19.01
CA PHE A 168 0.46 -6.56 18.08
C PHE A 168 -0.30 -5.24 18.17
N ILE A 169 -0.72 -4.84 19.37
CA ILE A 169 -1.46 -3.59 19.59
C ILE A 169 -0.65 -2.37 19.10
N LEU A 170 0.66 -2.31 19.40
CA LEU A 170 1.51 -1.22 18.94
C LEU A 170 1.55 -1.13 17.41
N VAL A 171 1.67 -2.26 16.71
CA VAL A 171 1.66 -2.28 15.24
C VAL A 171 0.30 -1.88 14.68
N VAL A 172 -0.81 -2.27 15.33
CA VAL A 172 -2.16 -1.83 14.94
C VAL A 172 -2.28 -0.31 15.04
N PHE A 173 -1.78 0.30 16.12
CA PHE A 173 -1.78 1.76 16.25
C PHE A 173 -0.91 2.44 15.19
N VAL A 174 0.22 1.85 14.80
CA VAL A 174 1.01 2.34 13.65
C VAL A 174 0.22 2.23 12.35
N ALA A 175 -0.49 1.14 12.09
CA ALA A 175 -1.34 1.02 10.90
C ALA A 175 -2.49 2.04 10.92
N ALA A 176 -3.03 2.35 12.10
CA ALA A 176 -4.10 3.31 12.28
C ALA A 176 -3.71 4.75 11.93
N THR A 177 -2.41 5.10 11.99
CA THR A 177 -1.94 6.42 11.51
C THR A 177 -1.97 6.54 9.99
N PHE A 178 -2.17 5.44 9.26
CA PHE A 178 -2.36 5.43 7.81
C PHE A 178 -3.82 5.27 7.43
N HIS A 179 -4.60 4.50 8.20
CA HIS A 179 -6.04 4.42 8.02
C HIS A 179 -6.76 3.93 9.29
N PHE A 180 -7.74 4.69 9.77
CA PHE A 180 -8.35 4.45 11.09
C PHE A 180 -9.02 3.07 11.22
N THR A 181 -9.51 2.50 10.12
CA THR A 181 -10.20 1.19 10.14
C THR A 181 -9.25 0.05 10.55
N ALA A 182 -7.94 0.26 10.62
CA ALA A 182 -7.01 -0.73 11.13
C ALA A 182 -7.28 -1.15 12.59
N ILE A 183 -8.01 -0.32 13.35
CA ILE A 183 -8.38 -0.60 14.75
C ILE A 183 -9.63 -1.50 14.86
N ILE A 184 -10.47 -1.55 13.81
CA ILE A 184 -11.76 -2.25 13.77
C ILE A 184 -11.56 -3.65 13.17
#